data_AF-A0A5E4PUY9-F1
#
_entry.id   AF-A0A5E4PUY9-F1
#
_cell.length_a   1.000
_cell.length_b   1.000
_cell.length_c   1.000
_cell.angle_alpha   90.00
_cell.angle_beta   90.00
_cell.angle_gamma   90.00
#
_symmetry.space_group_name_H-M   'P 1'
#
loop_
_entity.id
_entity.type
_entity.pdbx_description
1 polymer ?
#
loop_
_entity_poly.entity_id
_entity_poly.type
_entity_poly.pdbx_seq_one_letter_code
_entity_poly.pdbx_strand_id
1 'polypeptide(L)'
;MTAIHSCCVVLSECAEATGAVLDSRVTAALNLYHQHIQYIHISDRFCGPKQLEETNVTKPPETEKVMLVSFALGPNGGDSEVRPLLLLVFYLLDKLKRLRLSKEALAKCEKRRQKVAEVWLRGAHAARQEQAVLRREEKRKQEKEKILALKEQKRQQRRNAPKMKQLKVKAM
;
A
#
# COMPACT_ATOMS: atom_id res chain seq x y z
N MET A 1 -12.37 -14.63 29.39
CA MET A 1 -12.59 -15.03 27.99
C MET A 1 -13.96 -14.51 27.59
N THR A 2 -14.04 -13.28 27.08
CA THR A 2 -15.31 -12.64 26.72
C THR A 2 -15.81 -13.27 25.43
N ALA A 3 -16.82 -14.13 25.53
CA ALA A 3 -17.47 -14.74 24.38
C ALA A 3 -18.27 -13.65 23.65
N ILE A 4 -17.76 -13.23 22.50
CA ILE A 4 -18.55 -12.50 21.51
C ILE A 4 -19.41 -13.55 20.82
N HIS A 5 -20.70 -13.25 20.60
CA HIS A 5 -21.61 -14.14 19.92
C HIS A 5 -21.02 -14.65 18.59
N SER A 6 -21.39 -15.87 18.17
CA SER A 6 -20.82 -16.64 17.04
C SER A 6 -20.86 -15.97 15.66
N CYS A 7 -21.38 -14.74 15.56
CA CYS A 7 -21.54 -13.99 14.32
C CYS A 7 -20.40 -12.99 14.02
N CYS A 8 -19.54 -12.66 14.99
CA CYS A 8 -18.49 -11.66 14.79
C CYS A 8 -17.09 -12.27 14.98
N VAL A 9 -16.18 -11.99 14.04
CA VAL A 9 -14.76 -12.39 14.12
C VAL A 9 -13.93 -11.18 14.53
N VAL A 10 -13.13 -11.34 15.58
CA VAL A 10 -12.19 -10.30 16.02
C VAL A 10 -10.80 -10.62 15.52
N LEU A 11 -10.25 -9.70 14.73
CA LEU A 11 -8.85 -9.71 14.31
C LEU A 11 -8.15 -8.57 15.02
N SER A 12 -7.12 -8.91 15.80
CA SER A 12 -6.35 -7.91 16.55
C SER A 12 -4.89 -8.28 16.62
N GLU A 13 -4.04 -7.26 16.51
CA GLU A 13 -2.61 -7.39 16.69
C GLU A 13 -2.23 -7.54 18.18
N CYS A 14 -3.04 -7.00 19.08
CA CYS A 14 -2.73 -6.90 20.50
C CYS A 14 -3.93 -7.31 21.36
N ALA A 15 -3.75 -8.37 22.15
CA ALA A 15 -4.79 -8.88 23.04
C ALA A 15 -5.21 -7.85 24.11
N GLU A 16 -4.27 -7.02 24.57
CA GLU A 16 -4.56 -5.95 25.51
C GLU A 16 -5.47 -4.88 24.88
N ALA A 17 -5.20 -4.48 23.64
CA ALA A 17 -6.08 -3.57 22.90
C ALA A 17 -7.48 -4.18 22.73
N THR A 18 -7.57 -5.47 22.41
CA THR A 18 -8.85 -6.18 22.30
C THR A 18 -9.63 -6.16 23.60
N GLY A 19 -9.01 -6.57 24.72
CA GLY A 19 -9.66 -6.57 26.02
C GLY A 19 -10.05 -5.17 26.49
N ALA A 20 -9.22 -4.17 26.16
CA ALA A 20 -9.51 -2.79 26.50
C ALA A 20 -10.61 -2.18 25.64
N VAL A 21 -10.82 -2.61 24.40
CA VAL A 21 -11.94 -2.14 23.56
C VAL A 21 -13.23 -2.91 23.87
N LEU A 22 -13.17 -4.23 23.98
CA LEU A 22 -14.32 -5.14 24.16
C LEU A 22 -14.65 -5.38 25.64
N ASP A 23 -15.14 -4.35 26.31
CA ASP A 23 -15.67 -4.51 27.66
C ASP A 23 -17.11 -5.03 27.66
N SER A 24 -17.70 -5.16 28.85
CA SER A 24 -19.07 -5.64 29.02
C SER A 24 -20.11 -4.79 28.27
N ARG A 25 -19.94 -3.46 28.22
CA ARG A 25 -20.90 -2.56 27.55
C ARG A 25 -20.82 -2.70 26.03
N VAL A 26 -19.61 -2.70 25.48
CA VAL A 26 -19.40 -2.92 24.04
C VAL A 26 -19.88 -4.31 23.66
N THR A 27 -19.53 -5.34 24.43
CA THR A 27 -19.95 -6.72 24.14
C THR A 27 -21.48 -6.87 24.18
N ALA A 28 -22.15 -6.26 25.15
CA ALA A 28 -23.61 -6.26 25.22
C ALA A 28 -24.25 -5.55 24.02
N ALA A 29 -23.72 -4.39 23.63
CA ALA A 29 -24.22 -3.64 22.46
C ALA A 29 -23.98 -4.41 21.14
N LEU A 30 -22.79 -5.02 20.97
CA LEU A 30 -22.49 -5.86 19.83
C LEU A 30 -23.44 -7.06 19.77
N ASN A 31 -23.71 -7.71 20.89
CA ASN A 31 -24.64 -8.85 20.94
C ASN A 31 -26.10 -8.44 20.64
N LEU A 32 -26.50 -7.21 20.94
CA LEU A 32 -27.86 -6.74 20.69
C LEU A 32 -28.05 -6.25 19.24
N TYR A 33 -27.05 -5.59 18.68
CA TYR A 33 -27.15 -4.90 17.39
C TYR A 33 -26.30 -5.53 16.27
N HIS A 34 -25.80 -6.76 16.45
CA HIS A 34 -24.88 -7.40 15.50
C HIS A 34 -25.42 -7.43 14.05
N GLN A 35 -26.74 -7.50 13.86
CA GLN A 35 -27.37 -7.55 12.53
C GLN A 35 -27.15 -6.26 11.72
N HIS A 36 -26.97 -5.14 12.41
CA HIS A 36 -26.75 -3.84 11.78
C HIS A 36 -25.28 -3.49 11.64
N ILE A 37 -24.37 -4.27 12.21
CA ILE A 37 -22.93 -3.95 12.23
C ILE A 37 -22.23 -4.76 11.14
N GLN A 38 -21.75 -4.09 10.10
CA GLN A 38 -20.95 -4.76 9.07
C GLN A 38 -19.51 -4.93 9.56
N TYR A 39 -18.88 -3.84 10.01
CA TYR A 39 -17.56 -3.89 10.60
C TYR A 39 -17.27 -2.67 11.48
N ILE A 40 -16.37 -2.89 12.44
CA ILE A 40 -15.70 -1.84 13.21
C ILE A 40 -14.20 -2.05 13.00
N HIS A 41 -13.55 -1.09 12.38
CA HIS A 41 -12.11 -1.10 12.14
C HIS A 41 -11.46 0.02 12.95
N ILE A 42 -10.52 -0.37 13.81
CA ILE A 42 -9.75 0.55 14.66
C ILE A 42 -8.29 0.35 14.29
N SER A 43 -7.62 1.42 13.88
CA SER A 43 -6.20 1.38 13.56
C SER A 43 -5.54 2.69 13.94
N ASP A 44 -4.34 2.61 14.52
CA ASP A 44 -3.49 3.78 14.75
C ASP A 44 -2.45 4.00 13.65
N ARG A 45 -2.44 3.11 12.65
CA ARG A 45 -1.52 3.12 11.50
C ARG A 45 -2.25 2.79 10.20
N PHE A 46 -3.39 3.43 9.95
CA PHE A 46 -4.14 3.21 8.73
C PHE A 46 -3.46 3.95 7.56
N CYS A 47 -3.21 3.23 6.46
CA CYS A 47 -2.54 3.75 5.27
C CYS A 47 -3.47 3.84 4.05
N GLY A 48 -4.79 3.79 4.26
CA GLY A 48 -5.76 3.69 3.17
C GLY A 48 -5.95 2.26 2.64
N PRO A 49 -6.85 2.08 1.65
CA PRO A 49 -7.05 0.80 0.99
C PRO A 49 -5.77 0.38 0.26
N LYS A 50 -5.35 -0.87 0.42
CA LYS A 50 -4.19 -1.42 -0.29
C LYS A 50 -4.45 -1.35 -1.80
N GLN A 51 -3.76 -0.45 -2.50
CA GLN A 51 -3.72 -0.48 -3.96
C GLN A 51 -2.92 -1.72 -4.40
N LEU A 52 -3.52 -2.53 -5.27
CA LEU A 52 -2.91 -3.76 -5.79
C LEU A 52 -1.77 -3.47 -6.80
N GLU A 53 -1.63 -2.23 -7.27
CA GLU A 53 -0.57 -1.88 -8.22
C GLU A 53 0.67 -1.38 -7.48
N GLU A 54 1.64 -2.28 -7.38
CA GLU A 54 2.98 -2.09 -6.82
C GLU A 54 3.81 -1.11 -7.65
N THR A 55 3.47 0.17 -7.65
CA THR A 55 4.36 1.19 -8.20
C THR A 55 5.40 1.59 -7.17
N ASN A 56 6.49 0.80 -7.07
CA ASN A 56 7.81 1.19 -6.53
C ASN A 56 7.79 2.34 -5.50
N VAL A 57 7.08 2.13 -4.40
CA VAL A 57 6.85 3.19 -3.42
C VAL A 57 8.11 3.30 -2.57
N THR A 58 8.95 4.28 -2.89
CA THR A 58 10.23 4.53 -2.22
C THR A 58 10.11 5.35 -0.92
N LYS A 59 8.88 5.72 -0.54
CA LYS A 59 8.56 6.44 0.69
C LYS A 59 7.66 5.57 1.58
N PRO A 60 7.87 5.54 2.90
CA PRO A 60 6.93 4.88 3.79
C PRO A 60 5.55 5.52 3.65
N PRO A 61 4.46 4.73 3.68
CA PRO A 61 3.11 5.26 3.58
C PRO A 61 2.80 6.16 4.77
N GLU A 62 2.02 7.21 4.51
CA GLU A 62 1.49 8.06 5.57
C GLU A 62 0.47 7.27 6.40
N THR A 63 0.56 7.39 7.71
CA THR A 63 -0.25 6.59 8.63
C THR A 63 -1.10 7.49 9.51
N GLU A 64 -2.39 7.21 9.58
CA GLU A 64 -3.33 7.97 10.40
C GLU A 64 -4.02 7.10 11.44
N LYS A 65 -4.49 7.74 12.52
CA LYS A 65 -5.35 7.09 13.52
C LYS A 65 -6.79 7.21 13.07
N VAL A 66 -7.44 6.08 12.82
CA VAL A 66 -8.81 6.03 12.32
C VAL A 66 -9.65 5.05 13.12
N MET A 67 -10.94 5.38 13.22
CA MET A 67 -11.98 4.44 13.58
C MET A 67 -13.02 4.47 12.47
N LEU A 68 -13.10 3.39 11.70
CA LEU A 68 -14.08 3.23 10.63
C LEU A 68 -15.19 2.31 11.15
N VAL A 69 -16.42 2.77 11.07
CA VAL A 69 -17.59 2.01 11.50
C VAL A 69 -18.58 1.99 10.36
N SER A 70 -19.02 0.79 9.99
CA SER A 70 -20.03 0.59 8.94
C SER A 70 -21.25 -0.10 9.51
N PHE A 71 -22.40 0.55 9.31
CA PHE A 71 -23.70 0.04 9.71
C PHE A 71 -24.56 -0.26 8.47
N ALA A 72 -25.23 -1.41 8.48
CA ALA A 72 -26.30 -1.77 7.57
C ALA A 72 -27.62 -1.31 8.17
N LEU A 73 -28.07 -0.11 7.79
CA LEU A 73 -29.36 0.42 8.18
C LEU A 73 -30.40 -0.02 7.14
N GLY A 74 -31.63 -0.29 7.60
CA GLY A 74 -32.74 -0.64 6.71
C GLY A 74 -33.08 0.48 5.73
N PRO A 75 -33.96 0.23 4.75
CA PRO A 75 -34.32 1.20 3.70
C PRO A 75 -34.86 2.53 4.24
N ASN A 76 -35.38 2.56 5.46
CA ASN A 76 -35.87 3.76 6.14
C ASN A 76 -34.77 4.54 6.89
N GLY A 77 -33.50 4.15 6.77
CA GLY A 77 -32.38 4.79 7.46
C GLY A 77 -32.21 4.38 8.92
N GLY A 78 -32.93 3.34 9.36
CA GLY A 78 -32.90 2.80 10.73
C GLY A 78 -33.74 3.64 11.71
N ASP A 79 -34.59 2.98 12.47
CA ASP A 79 -35.53 3.64 13.38
C ASP A 79 -34.88 3.86 14.77
N SER A 80 -35.43 3.23 15.80
CA SER A 80 -34.98 3.34 17.20
C SER A 80 -33.58 2.78 17.46
N GLU A 81 -33.00 2.04 16.51
CA GLU A 81 -31.71 1.35 16.60
C GLU A 81 -30.52 2.24 16.22
N VAL A 82 -30.73 3.32 15.45
CA VAL A 82 -29.64 4.22 15.03
C VAL A 82 -29.05 4.95 16.23
N ARG A 83 -29.92 5.42 17.13
CA ARG A 83 -29.50 6.13 18.33
C ARG A 83 -28.54 5.31 19.21
N PRO A 84 -28.85 4.07 19.62
CA PRO A 84 -27.93 3.26 20.40
C PRO A 84 -26.65 2.89 19.64
N LEU A 85 -26.71 2.68 18.31
CA LEU A 85 -25.52 2.47 17.49
C LEU A 85 -24.59 3.69 17.50
N LEU A 86 -25.12 4.91 17.36
CA LEU A 86 -24.33 6.14 17.45
C LEU A 86 -23.76 6.36 18.85
N LEU A 87 -24.52 6.04 19.90
CA LEU A 87 -24.02 6.09 21.28
C LEU A 87 -22.87 5.10 21.49
N LEU A 88 -22.92 3.92 20.87
CA LEU A 88 -21.81 2.96 20.87
C LEU A 88 -20.57 3.56 20.19
N VAL A 89 -20.73 4.24 19.05
CA VAL A 89 -19.62 4.93 18.36
C VAL A 89 -18.97 5.98 19.25
N PHE A 90 -19.76 6.85 19.89
CA PHE A 90 -19.22 7.88 20.79
C PHE A 90 -18.54 7.26 22.02
N TYR A 91 -19.12 6.21 22.58
CA TYR A 91 -18.52 5.48 23.67
C TYR A 91 -17.15 4.90 23.29
N LEU A 92 -17.05 4.28 22.11
CA LEU A 92 -15.79 3.76 21.57
C LEU A 92 -14.77 4.89 21.35
N LEU A 93 -15.17 6.03 20.79
CA LEU A 93 -14.28 7.19 20.59
C LEU A 93 -13.66 7.67 21.91
N ASP A 94 -14.48 7.87 22.95
CA ASP A 94 -13.99 8.34 24.24
C ASP A 94 -13.07 7.31 24.91
N LYS A 95 -13.36 6.02 24.70
CA LYS A 95 -12.53 4.94 25.19
C LYS A 95 -11.17 4.90 24.49
N LEU A 96 -11.16 5.03 23.16
CA LEU A 96 -9.93 5.03 22.35
C LEU A 96 -9.02 6.22 22.68
N LYS A 97 -9.58 7.39 23.01
CA LYS A 97 -8.80 8.55 23.47
C LYS A 97 -8.05 8.29 24.79
N ARG A 98 -8.63 7.46 25.66
CA ARG A 98 -8.07 7.13 26.99
C ARG A 98 -7.23 5.85 26.97
N LEU A 99 -7.31 5.07 25.90
CA LEU A 99 -6.61 3.81 25.76
C LEU A 99 -5.10 4.03 25.80
N ARG A 100 -4.45 3.41 26.79
CA ARG A 100 -2.99 3.34 26.90
C ARG A 100 -2.58 1.90 27.09
N LEU A 101 -1.73 1.43 26.20
CA LEU A 101 -1.14 0.09 26.31
C LEU A 101 -0.05 0.09 27.38
N SER A 102 0.11 -1.07 28.02
CA SER A 102 1.27 -1.36 28.85
C SER A 102 2.57 -1.21 28.07
N LYS A 103 3.68 -0.96 28.78
CA LYS A 103 5.01 -0.82 28.17
C LYS A 103 5.39 -2.07 27.35
N GLU A 104 5.02 -3.25 27.84
CA GLU A 104 5.32 -4.53 27.18
C GLU A 104 4.51 -4.72 25.89
N ALA A 105 3.19 -4.46 25.95
CA ALA A 105 2.34 -4.56 24.76
C ALA A 105 2.74 -3.52 23.70
N LEU A 106 3.06 -2.30 24.13
CA LEU A 106 3.55 -1.26 23.24
C LEU A 106 4.87 -1.65 22.58
N ALA A 107 5.83 -2.19 23.34
CA ALA A 107 7.12 -2.65 22.80
C ALA A 107 6.95 -3.78 21.77
N LYS A 108 6.01 -4.70 22.00
CA LYS A 108 5.70 -5.79 21.05
C LYS A 108 5.09 -5.27 19.75
N CYS A 109 4.16 -4.31 19.84
CA CYS A 109 3.59 -3.63 18.68
C CYS A 109 4.66 -2.86 17.91
N GLU A 110 5.53 -2.12 18.60
CA GLU A 110 6.59 -1.32 17.97
C GLU A 110 7.63 -2.20 17.28
N LYS A 111 8.01 -3.34 17.88
CA LYS A 111 8.88 -4.33 17.24
C LYS A 111 8.30 -4.88 15.94
N ARG A 112 6.98 -5.07 15.85
CA ARG A 112 6.32 -5.48 14.60
C ARG A 112 6.34 -4.36 13.57
N ARG A 113 6.12 -3.11 13.98
CA ARG A 113 6.22 -1.94 13.09
C ARG A 113 7.63 -1.76 12.53
N GLN A 114 8.65 -1.93 13.36
CA GLN A 114 10.05 -1.90 12.91
C GLN A 114 10.31 -2.95 11.84
N LYS A 115 9.85 -4.19 12.02
CA LYS A 115 9.97 -5.24 10.99
C LYS A 115 9.27 -4.87 9.68
N VAL A 116 8.08 -4.27 9.75
CA VAL A 116 7.38 -3.80 8.55
C VAL A 116 8.19 -2.70 7.87
N ALA A 117 8.71 -1.73 8.63
CA ALA A 117 9.57 -0.66 8.11
C ALA A 117 10.87 -1.20 7.47
N GLU A 118 11.49 -2.23 8.06
CA GLU A 118 12.67 -2.90 7.50
C GLU A 118 12.36 -3.59 6.17
N VAL A 119 11.22 -4.28 6.07
CA VAL A 119 10.76 -4.91 4.82
C VAL A 119 10.54 -3.86 3.74
N TRP A 120 9.90 -2.74 4.10
CA TRP A 120 9.73 -1.60 3.22
C TRP A 120 11.06 -1.01 2.74
N LEU A 121 12.00 -0.79 3.65
CA LEU A 121 13.32 -0.26 3.32
C LEU A 121 14.08 -1.20 2.37
N ARG A 122 14.04 -2.51 2.65
CA ARG A 122 14.66 -3.53 1.80
C ARG A 122 14.04 -3.55 0.40
N GLY A 123 12.70 -3.50 0.31
CA GLY A 123 11.99 -3.39 -0.97
C GLY A 123 12.37 -2.14 -1.75
N ALA A 124 12.45 -0.99 -1.08
CA ALA A 124 12.88 0.27 -1.71
C ALA A 124 14.33 0.22 -2.22
N HIS A 125 15.24 -0.45 -1.52
CA HIS A 125 16.60 -0.66 -2.00
C HIS A 125 16.66 -1.56 -3.24
N ALA A 126 15.90 -2.66 -3.25
CA ALA A 126 15.81 -3.55 -4.41
C ALA A 126 15.27 -2.80 -5.65
N ALA A 127 14.18 -2.06 -5.49
CA ALA A 127 13.59 -1.25 -6.55
C ALA A 127 14.57 -0.20 -7.12
N ARG A 128 15.35 0.47 -6.26
CA ARG A 128 16.38 1.44 -6.72
C ARG A 128 17.51 0.75 -7.48
N GLN A 129 17.91 -0.45 -7.06
CA GLN A 129 18.95 -1.22 -7.74
C GLN A 129 18.47 -1.67 -9.13
N GLU A 130 17.25 -2.19 -9.22
CA GLU A 130 16.64 -2.59 -10.50
C GLU A 130 16.50 -1.40 -11.46
N GLN A 131 16.00 -0.25 -10.97
CA GLN A 131 15.93 0.98 -11.79
C GLN A 131 17.31 1.45 -12.26
N ALA A 132 18.35 1.32 -11.44
CA ALA A 132 19.71 1.68 -11.84
C ALA A 132 20.28 0.72 -12.90
N VAL A 133 19.97 -0.58 -12.82
CA VAL A 133 20.34 -1.58 -13.83
C VAL A 133 19.62 -1.32 -15.13
N LEU A 134 18.29 -1.12 -15.11
CA LEU A 134 17.49 -0.80 -16.30
C LEU A 134 18.03 0.45 -17.02
N ARG A 135 18.33 1.53 -16.29
CA ARG A 135 18.93 2.75 -16.87
C ARG A 135 20.30 2.49 -17.51
N ARG A 136 21.09 1.56 -16.97
CA ARG A 136 22.40 1.18 -17.55
C ARG A 136 22.22 0.34 -18.81
N GLU A 137 21.25 -0.58 -18.82
CA GLU A 137 20.94 -1.40 -19.99
C GLU A 137 20.34 -0.59 -21.14
N GLU A 138 19.42 0.33 -20.84
CA GLU A 138 18.87 1.25 -21.83
C GLU A 138 19.95 2.13 -22.46
N LYS A 139 20.86 2.70 -21.67
CA LYS A 139 22.00 3.47 -22.20
C LYS A 139 22.87 2.63 -23.13
N ARG A 140 23.20 1.39 -22.73
CA ARG A 140 23.98 0.46 -23.58
C ARG A 140 23.25 0.11 -24.87
N LYS A 141 21.92 -0.06 -24.83
CA LYS A 141 21.10 -0.36 -26.01
C LYS A 141 21.03 0.83 -26.96
N GLN A 142 20.80 2.03 -26.42
CA GLN A 142 20.77 3.29 -27.19
C GLN A 142 22.13 3.57 -27.86
N GLU A 143 23.24 3.34 -27.18
CA GLU A 143 24.58 3.49 -27.78
C GLU A 143 24.80 2.48 -28.93
N LYS A 144 24.43 1.21 -28.73
CA LYS A 144 24.52 0.18 -29.78
C LYS A 144 23.67 0.54 -31.01
N GLU A 145 22.46 1.02 -30.81
CA GLU A 145 21.54 1.42 -31.87
C GLU A 145 22.06 2.64 -32.64
N LYS A 146 22.58 3.66 -31.93
CA LYS A 146 23.23 4.83 -32.56
C LYS A 146 24.42 4.42 -33.42
N ILE A 147 25.28 3.52 -32.95
CA ILE A 147 26.44 3.05 -33.72
C ILE A 147 26.01 2.29 -34.98
N LEU A 148 24.97 1.45 -34.88
CA LEU A 148 24.45 0.70 -36.02
C LEU A 148 23.86 1.64 -37.07
N ALA A 149 23.03 2.60 -36.66
CA ALA A 149 22.45 3.61 -37.54
C ALA A 149 23.53 4.44 -38.26
N LEU A 150 24.60 4.83 -37.55
CA LEU A 150 25.72 5.59 -38.14
C LEU A 150 26.52 4.76 -39.15
N LYS A 151 26.71 3.46 -38.89
CA LYS A 151 27.34 2.53 -39.85
C LYS A 151 26.48 2.31 -41.09
N GLU A 152 25.16 2.21 -40.91
CA GLU A 152 24.20 2.05 -42.00
C GLU A 152 24.12 3.29 -42.89
N GLN A 153 24.08 4.47 -42.29
CA GLN A 153 24.16 5.75 -43.01
C GLN A 153 25.46 5.86 -43.82
N LYS A 154 26.62 5.49 -43.25
CA LYS A 154 27.89 5.44 -43.98
C LYS A 154 27.86 4.43 -45.13
N ARG A 155 27.24 3.25 -44.95
CA ARG A 155 27.08 2.26 -46.04
C ARG A 155 26.22 2.81 -47.17
N GLN A 156 25.14 3.50 -46.85
CA GLN A 156 24.24 4.10 -47.83
C GLN A 156 24.93 5.22 -48.63
N GLN A 157 25.71 6.08 -47.95
CA GLN A 157 26.50 7.13 -48.60
C GLN A 157 27.59 6.56 -49.53
N ARG A 158 28.24 5.44 -49.16
CA ARG A 158 29.21 4.76 -50.04
C ARG A 158 28.56 4.09 -51.25
N ARG A 159 27.33 3.58 -51.12
CA ARG A 159 26.54 3.04 -52.24
C ARG A 159 26.11 4.15 -53.20
N ASN A 160 25.74 5.30 -52.68
CA ASN A 160 25.29 6.45 -53.47
C ASN A 160 26.45 7.30 -54.01
N ALA A 161 27.70 6.98 -53.67
CA ALA A 161 28.87 7.67 -54.20
C ALA A 161 29.00 7.38 -55.71
N PRO A 162 29.05 8.42 -56.56
CA PRO A 162 29.13 8.23 -58.00
C PRO A 162 30.45 7.54 -58.38
N LYS A 163 30.37 6.44 -59.13
CA LYS A 163 31.56 5.76 -59.67
C LYS A 163 32.24 6.69 -60.68
N MET A 164 33.42 7.19 -60.32
CA MET A 164 34.26 7.95 -61.25
C MET A 164 34.55 7.08 -62.48
N LYS A 165 33.99 7.49 -63.62
CA LYS A 165 34.29 6.87 -64.91
C LYS A 165 35.77 7.12 -65.20
N GLN A 166 36.54 6.04 -65.35
CA GLN A 166 37.94 6.13 -65.77
C GLN A 166 37.97 6.84 -67.13
N LEU A 167 38.49 8.07 -67.15
CA LEU A 167 38.90 8.73 -68.38
C LEU A 167 40.04 7.89 -68.94
N LYS A 168 39.74 7.11 -69.98
CA LYS A 168 40.75 6.48 -70.84
C LYS A 168 41.61 7.60 -71.42
N VAL A 169 42.81 7.77 -70.87
CA VAL A 169 43.85 8.57 -71.52
C VAL A 169 44.23 7.84 -72.80
N LYS A 170 43.83 8.40 -73.93
CA LYS A 170 44.25 7.94 -75.26
C LYS A 170 45.68 8.48 -75.44
N ALA A 171 46.68 7.60 -75.39
CA ALA A 171 48.05 7.95 -75.72
C ALA A 171 48.11 8.37 -77.21
N MET A 172 48.72 9.53 -77.47
CA MET A 172 49.21 9.94 -78.79
C MET A 172 50.56 9.27 -79.05
#